data_AF-A0A5S9ML52-F1
#
_entry.id   AF-A0A5S9ML52-F1
#
_cell.length_a   1.000
_cell.length_b   1.000
_cell.length_c   1.000
_cell.angle_alpha   90.00
_cell.angle_beta   90.00
_cell.angle_gamma   90.00
#
_symmetry.space_group_name_H-M   'P 1'
#
loop_
_entity.id
_entity.type
_entity.pdbx_description
1 polymer ?
#
loop_
_entity_poly.entity_id
_entity_poly.type
_entity_poly.pdbx_seq_one_letter_code
_entity_poly.pdbx_strand_id
1 'polypeptide(L)'
;MILFDVLTGMMILAFYFWLFSGNDSLYMIGAVMILLGVMSTFYAPAVMSSIPQLVKQEQLEQANGIVNGVQALSGVLAPIIGGVLYGMIGSQSIIGASAIVFFSISLHAFKVKHFLLP
;
A
#
# COMPACT_ATOMS: atom_id res chain seq x y z
N MET A 1 -9.31 -5.02 -2.95
CA MET A 1 -7.86 -5.06 -2.67
C MET A 1 -7.06 -4.85 -3.96
N ILE A 2 -6.96 -5.85 -4.86
CA ILE A 2 -6.19 -5.77 -6.13
C ILE A 2 -6.43 -4.47 -6.93
N LEU A 3 -7.69 -4.10 -7.17
CA LEU A 3 -8.02 -2.87 -7.90
C LEU A 3 -7.44 -1.61 -7.23
N PHE A 4 -7.57 -1.51 -5.89
CA PHE A 4 -7.05 -0.38 -5.14
C PHE A 4 -5.52 -0.35 -5.13
N ASP A 5 -4.86 -1.51 -5.06
CA ASP A 5 -3.40 -1.62 -5.16
C ASP A 5 -2.89 -1.16 -6.52
N VAL A 6 -3.55 -1.56 -7.60
CA VAL A 6 -3.22 -1.15 -8.97
C VAL A 6 -3.45 0.34 -9.19
N LEU A 7 -4.60 0.87 -8.75
CA LEU A 7 -4.90 2.31 -8.85
C LEU A 7 -3.90 3.16 -8.06
N THR A 8 -3.55 2.72 -6.85
CA THR A 8 -2.56 3.38 -6.00
C THR A 8 -1.18 3.34 -6.65
N GLY A 9 -0.75 2.19 -7.17
CA GLY A 9 0.52 2.05 -7.89
C GLY A 9 0.60 2.93 -9.14
N MET A 10 -0.47 2.99 -9.94
CA MET A 10 -0.54 3.88 -11.11
C MET A 10 -0.47 5.35 -10.71
N MET A 11 -1.16 5.75 -9.65
CA MET A 11 -1.17 7.13 -9.15
C MET A 11 0.22 7.55 -8.66
N ILE A 12 0.90 6.70 -7.88
CA ILE A 12 2.27 6.93 -7.40
C ILE A 12 3.25 7.01 -8.58
N LEU A 13 3.09 6.15 -9.58
CA LEU A 13 3.94 6.15 -10.77
C LEU A 13 3.75 7.44 -11.60
N ALA A 14 2.51 7.88 -11.80
CA ALA A 14 2.22 9.14 -12.48
C ALA A 14 2.82 10.34 -11.72
N PHE A 15 2.71 10.33 -10.38
CA PHE A 15 3.31 11.33 -9.53
C PHE A 15 4.85 11.32 -9.57
N TYR A 16 5.48 10.14 -9.66
CA TYR A 16 6.91 10.00 -9.84
C TYR A 16 7.41 10.66 -11.13
N PHE A 17 6.75 10.41 -12.28
CA PHE A 17 7.13 11.05 -13.55
C PHE A 17 6.94 12.57 -13.52
N TRP A 18 5.90 13.05 -12.83
CA TRP A 18 5.68 14.48 -12.63
C TRP A 18 6.82 15.13 -11.83
N LEU A 19 7.22 14.53 -10.71
CA LEU A 19 8.37 14.95 -9.89
C LEU A 19 9.68 14.94 -10.68
N PHE A 20 9.88 13.97 -11.55
CA PHE A 20 11.08 13.88 -12.39
C PHE A 20 11.18 15.02 -13.42
N SER A 21 10.05 15.67 -13.74
CA SER A 21 10.00 16.84 -14.62
C SER A 21 10.45 18.14 -13.92
N GLY A 22 10.89 18.08 -12.65
CA GLY A 22 11.36 19.21 -11.87
C GLY A 22 10.25 20.12 -11.31
N ASN A 23 8.99 19.66 -11.34
CA ASN A 23 7.82 20.43 -10.90
C ASN A 23 7.39 20.05 -9.48
N ASP A 24 7.92 20.76 -8.49
CA ASP A 24 7.63 20.56 -7.06
C ASP A 24 6.47 21.44 -6.57
N SER A 25 5.28 21.27 -7.17
CA SER A 25 4.09 22.02 -6.77
C SER A 25 3.45 21.44 -5.51
N LEU A 26 3.40 22.24 -4.44
CA LEU A 26 2.73 21.88 -3.18
C LEU A 26 1.26 21.48 -3.39
N TYR A 27 0.56 22.13 -4.34
CA TYR A 27 -0.82 21.81 -4.68
C TYR A 27 -0.98 20.39 -5.25
N MET A 28 -0.02 19.94 -6.06
CA MET A 28 -0.05 18.59 -6.65
C MET A 28 0.21 17.53 -5.58
N ILE A 29 1.16 17.79 -4.66
CA ILE A 29 1.42 16.92 -3.52
C ILE A 29 0.15 16.77 -2.67
N GLY A 30 -0.51 17.89 -2.33
CA GLY A 30 -1.75 17.89 -1.56
C GLY A 30 -2.87 17.11 -2.26
N ALA A 31 -3.04 17.29 -3.57
CA ALA A 31 -4.03 16.55 -4.35
C ALA A 31 -3.77 15.04 -4.33
N VAL A 32 -2.52 14.61 -4.53
CA VAL A 32 -2.14 13.19 -4.47
C VAL A 32 -2.37 12.62 -3.07
N MET A 33 -2.02 13.35 -2.01
CA MET A 33 -2.27 12.92 -0.63
C MET A 33 -3.75 12.71 -0.33
N ILE A 34 -4.62 13.62 -0.80
CA ILE A 34 -6.08 13.47 -0.64
C ILE A 34 -6.57 12.21 -1.36
N LEU A 35 -6.16 12.00 -2.61
CA LEU A 35 -6.55 10.84 -3.39
C LEU A 35 -6.07 9.53 -2.76
N LEU A 36 -4.83 9.48 -2.29
CA LEU A 36 -4.27 8.33 -1.56
C LEU A 36 -5.02 8.06 -0.26
N GLY A 37 -5.41 9.11 0.48
CA GLY A 37 -6.20 8.97 1.71
C GLY A 37 -7.58 8.34 1.45
N VAL A 38 -8.23 8.72 0.35
CA VAL A 38 -9.49 8.09 -0.07
C VAL A 38 -9.27 6.61 -0.37
N MET A 39 -8.24 6.25 -1.15
CA MET A 39 -7.92 4.85 -1.46
C MET A 39 -7.61 4.03 -0.19
N SER A 40 -6.84 4.59 0.74
CA SER A 40 -6.47 3.95 2.01
C SER A 40 -7.69 3.61 2.86
N THR A 41 -8.70 4.47 2.87
CA THR A 41 -9.96 4.24 3.61
C THR A 41 -10.69 2.99 3.11
N PHE A 42 -10.66 2.73 1.80
CA PHE A 42 -11.27 1.51 1.23
C PHE A 42 -10.39 0.27 1.40
N TYR A 43 -9.08 0.43 1.62
CA TYR A 43 -8.14 -0.67 1.76
C TYR A 43 -8.34 -1.47 3.05
N ALA A 44 -8.52 -0.77 4.19
CA ALA A 44 -8.70 -1.40 5.50
C ALA A 44 -9.87 -2.43 5.56
N PRO A 45 -11.11 -2.09 5.19
CA PRO A 45 -12.22 -3.05 5.20
C PRO A 45 -12.03 -4.16 4.15
N ALA A 46 -11.38 -3.87 3.01
CA ALA A 46 -11.08 -4.89 2.00
C ALA A 46 -10.12 -5.96 2.54
N VAL A 47 -9.08 -5.56 3.27
CA VAL A 47 -8.15 -6.51 3.93
C VAL A 47 -8.88 -7.31 5.00
N MET A 48 -9.64 -6.65 5.88
CA MET A 48 -10.39 -7.34 6.94
C MET A 48 -11.40 -8.35 6.39
N SER A 49 -12.05 -8.07 5.26
CA SER A 49 -12.97 -9.01 4.60
C SER A 49 -12.28 -10.20 3.93
N SER A 50 -10.99 -10.07 3.60
CA SER A 50 -10.23 -11.13 2.93
C SER A 50 -9.73 -12.18 3.93
N ILE A 51 -9.44 -11.78 5.17
CA ILE A 51 -8.99 -12.69 6.25
C ILE A 51 -9.95 -13.87 6.46
N PRO A 52 -11.27 -13.67 6.70
CA PRO A 52 -12.19 -14.77 6.96
C PRO A 52 -12.42 -15.70 5.76
N GLN A 53 -12.03 -15.31 4.55
CA GLN A 53 -12.08 -16.17 3.37
C GLN A 53 -10.85 -17.08 3.27
N LEU A 54 -9.75 -16.74 3.95
CA LEU A 54 -8.47 -17.42 3.87
C LEU A 54 -8.23 -18.40 5.02
N VAL A 55 -8.94 -18.25 6.14
CA VAL A 55 -8.75 -19.05 7.35
C VAL A 55 -10.06 -19.62 7.85
N LYS A 56 -10.00 -20.72 8.59
CA LYS A 56 -11.18 -21.32 9.23
C LYS A 56 -11.67 -20.47 10.40
N GLN A 57 -12.95 -20.64 10.76
CA GLN A 57 -13.61 -19.82 11.77
C GLN A 57 -12.92 -19.88 13.14
N GLU A 58 -12.37 -21.04 13.52
CA GLU A 58 -11.68 -21.25 14.79
C GLU A 58 -10.33 -20.50 14.86
N GLN A 59 -9.76 -20.14 13.71
CA GLN A 59 -8.48 -19.46 13.59
C GLN A 59 -8.61 -17.95 13.37
N LEU A 60 -9.83 -17.43 13.27
CA LEU A 60 -10.08 -16.00 12.97
C LEU A 60 -9.51 -15.07 14.03
N GLU A 61 -9.63 -15.40 15.30
CA GLU A 61 -9.09 -14.58 16.39
C GLU A 61 -7.56 -14.50 16.32
N GLN A 62 -6.91 -15.65 16.09
CA GLN A 62 -5.46 -15.72 15.91
C GLN A 62 -5.02 -14.94 14.66
N ALA A 63 -5.72 -15.07 13.54
CA ALA A 63 -5.40 -14.36 12.30
C ALA A 63 -5.56 -12.83 12.48
N ASN A 64 -6.63 -12.38 13.12
CA ASN A 64 -6.82 -10.97 13.46
C ASN A 64 -5.74 -10.46 14.42
N GLY A 65 -5.34 -11.27 15.41
CA GLY A 65 -4.23 -10.95 16.32
C GLY A 65 -2.91 -10.70 15.58
N ILE A 66 -2.56 -11.56 14.62
CA ILE A 66 -1.37 -11.38 13.78
C ILE A 66 -1.47 -10.11 12.94
N VAL A 67 -2.61 -9.87 12.29
CA VAL A 67 -2.82 -8.69 11.43
C VAL A 67 -2.72 -7.39 12.25
N ASN A 68 -3.34 -7.34 13.42
CA ASN A 68 -3.24 -6.20 14.32
C ASN A 68 -1.81 -5.99 14.83
N GLY A 69 -1.08 -7.07 15.15
CA GLY A 69 0.34 -7.01 15.52
C GLY A 69 1.21 -6.44 14.41
N VAL A 70 1.02 -6.89 13.16
CA VAL A 70 1.72 -6.34 11.99
C VAL A 70 1.37 -4.86 11.80
N GLN A 71 0.09 -4.47 11.92
CA GLN A 71 -0.32 -3.07 11.80
C GLN A 71 0.34 -2.19 12.87
N ALA A 72 0.37 -2.63 14.13
CA ALA A 72 1.01 -1.90 15.22
C ALA A 72 2.52 -1.73 14.96
N LEU A 73 3.20 -2.80 14.53
CA LEU A 73 4.61 -2.75 14.17
C LEU A 73 4.86 -1.82 12.98
N SER A 74 4.05 -1.91 11.93
CA SER A 74 4.14 -1.00 10.78
C SER A 74 3.87 0.45 11.17
N GLY A 75 2.94 0.72 12.09
CA GLY A 75 2.64 2.06 12.57
C GLY A 75 3.82 2.77 13.24
N VAL A 76 4.78 2.00 13.77
CA VAL A 76 6.01 2.52 14.39
C VAL A 76 7.20 2.45 13.43
N LEU A 77 7.42 1.27 12.84
CA LEU A 77 8.61 1.02 12.01
C LEU A 77 8.54 1.72 10.66
N ALA A 78 7.36 1.81 10.03
CA ALA A 78 7.26 2.41 8.70
C ALA A 78 7.61 3.90 8.68
N PRO A 79 7.16 4.75 9.63
CA PRO A 79 7.61 6.14 9.72
C PRO A 79 9.12 6.27 10.00
N ILE A 80 9.68 5.43 10.87
CA ILE A 80 11.11 5.47 11.22
C ILE A 80 11.95 5.12 9.99
N ILE A 81 11.67 3.97 9.37
CA ILE A 81 12.40 3.50 8.20
C ILE A 81 12.17 4.45 7.03
N GLY A 82 10.94 4.92 6.82
CA GLY A 82 10.60 5.88 5.79
C GLY A 82 11.36 7.20 5.94
N GLY A 83 11.46 7.74 7.15
CA GLY A 83 12.21 8.96 7.43
C GLY A 83 13.72 8.80 7.21
N VAL A 84 14.30 7.68 7.68
CA VAL A 84 15.72 7.38 7.45
C VAL A 84 16.02 7.23 5.95
N LEU A 85 15.22 6.44 5.24
CA LEU A 85 15.36 6.28 3.79
C LEU A 85 15.22 7.63 3.07
N TYR A 86 14.24 8.44 3.48
CA TYR A 86 14.02 9.78 2.89
C TYR A 86 15.25 10.66 3.03
N GLY A 87 15.90 10.66 4.18
CA GLY A 87 17.14 11.40 4.42
C GLY A 87 18.34 10.88 3.62
N MET A 88 18.40 9.59 3.29
CA MET A 88 19.55 8.98 2.62
C MET A 88 19.47 9.03 1.09
N ILE A 89 18.32 8.71 0.50
CA ILE A 89 18.17 8.50 -0.96
C ILE A 89 17.17 9.47 -1.62
N GLY A 90 16.58 10.38 -0.84
CA GLY A 90 15.63 11.39 -1.31
C GLY A 90 14.24 10.83 -1.64
N SER A 91 13.30 11.75 -1.88
CA SER A 91 11.88 11.43 -2.15
C SER A 91 11.67 10.68 -3.46
N GLN A 92 12.37 11.08 -4.53
CA GLN A 92 12.17 10.54 -5.88
C GLN A 92 12.39 9.02 -5.94
N SER A 93 13.50 8.53 -5.37
CA SER A 93 13.84 7.11 -5.34
C SER A 93 12.81 6.28 -4.56
N ILE A 94 12.31 6.82 -3.45
CA ILE A 94 11.34 6.16 -2.57
C ILE A 94 9.98 6.07 -3.25
N ILE A 95 9.54 7.14 -3.91
CA ILE A 95 8.25 7.17 -4.62
C ILE A 95 8.28 6.16 -5.78
N GLY A 96 9.37 6.12 -6.56
CA GLY A 96 9.55 5.14 -7.63
C GLY A 96 9.54 3.69 -7.11
N ALA A 97 10.29 3.40 -6.04
CA ALA A 97 10.29 2.08 -5.40
C ALA A 97 8.90 1.70 -4.86
N SER A 98 8.16 2.65 -4.31
CA SER A 98 6.81 2.42 -3.78
C SER A 98 5.85 1.94 -4.87
N ALA A 99 5.90 2.52 -6.07
CA ALA A 99 5.08 2.06 -7.19
C ALA A 99 5.36 0.58 -7.51
N ILE A 100 6.63 0.18 -7.59
CA ILE A 100 7.03 -1.22 -7.87
C ILE A 100 6.49 -2.18 -6.81
N VAL A 101 6.55 -1.79 -5.53
CA VAL A 101 6.04 -2.60 -4.42
C VAL A 101 4.53 -2.81 -4.54
N PHE A 102 3.74 -1.77 -4.82
CA PHE A 102 2.29 -1.90 -4.98
C PHE A 102 1.89 -2.79 -6.16
N PHE A 103 2.59 -2.68 -7.30
CA PHE A 103 2.38 -3.60 -8.42
C PHE A 103 2.74 -5.05 -8.07
N SER A 104 3.83 -5.24 -7.33
CA SER A 104 4.25 -6.57 -6.89
C SER A 104 3.23 -7.21 -5.95
N ILE A 105 2.66 -6.44 -5.02
CA ILE A 105 1.60 -6.91 -4.10
C ILE A 105 0.34 -7.30 -4.88
N SER A 106 -0.10 -6.47 -5.82
CA SER A 106 -1.24 -6.77 -6.70
C SER A 106 -1.07 -8.09 -7.44
N LEU A 107 0.12 -8.36 -8.00
CA LEU A 107 0.41 -9.59 -8.72
C LEU A 107 0.29 -10.84 -7.83
N HIS A 108 0.80 -10.75 -6.59
CA HIS A 108 0.69 -11.85 -5.62
C HIS A 108 -0.77 -12.09 -5.22
N ALA A 109 -1.52 -11.02 -4.94
CA ALA A 109 -2.93 -11.11 -4.61
C ALA A 109 -3.77 -11.70 -5.75
N PHE A 110 -3.43 -11.39 -7.01
CA PHE A 110 -4.08 -11.99 -8.19
C PHE A 110 -3.84 -13.50 -8.28
N LYS A 111 -2.60 -13.97 -8.09
CA LYS A 111 -2.27 -15.41 -8.08
C LYS A 111 -3.02 -16.16 -6.97
N VAL A 112 -3.07 -15.58 -5.77
CA VAL A 112 -3.77 -16.19 -4.63
C VAL A 112 -5.27 -16.32 -4.91
N LYS A 113 -5.90 -15.28 -5.49
CA LYS A 113 -7.32 -15.33 -5.87
C LYS A 113 -7.60 -16.42 -6.91
N HIS A 114 -6.75 -16.55 -7.93
CA HIS A 114 -6.93 -17.56 -8.99
C HIS A 114 -6.72 -18.99 -8.50
N PHE A 115 -5.90 -19.20 -7.46
CA PHE A 115 -5.63 -20.52 -6.88
C PHE A 115 -6.72 -20.98 -5.89
N LEU A 116 -7.37 -20.04 -5.19
CA LEU A 116 -8.36 -20.35 -4.14
C LEU A 116 -9.81 -20.37 -4.61
N LEU A 117 -10.11 -19.80 -5.78
CA LEU A 117 -11.45 -19.79 -6.38
C LEU A 117 -11.38 -20.49 -7.76
N PRO A 118 -11.57 -21.82 -7.82
CA PRO A 118 -11.95 -22.51 -9.05
C PRO A 118 -13.37 -22.13 -9.49
#